data_AF-A0A060HPP9-F1
#
_entry.id   AF-A0A060HPP9-F1
#
_cell.length_a   1.000
_cell.length_b   1.000
_cell.length_c   1.000
_cell.angle_alpha   90.00
_cell.angle_beta   90.00
_cell.angle_gamma   90.00
#
_symmetry.space_group_name_H-M   'P 1'
#
loop_
_entity.id
_entity.type
_entity.pdbx_description
1 polymer ?
#
loop_
_entity_poly.entity_id
_entity_poly.type
_entity_poly.pdbx_seq_one_letter_code
_entity_poly.pdbx_strand_id
1 'polypeptide(L)'
;MADFFEIDRLIDELARLYATACATAWFKIEKKKPAQDEYRAKVVEFMRHFEYTLSTFQKTPEADNFRAHAKKALEAEIEKVLAGQNKEVEKRYKYFVDYS
;
A
#
# COMPACT_ATOMS: atom_id res chain seq x y z
N MET A 1 18.35 8.60 17.92
CA MET A 1 17.49 8.71 16.72
C MET A 1 16.13 8.20 17.14
N ALA A 2 15.04 8.91 16.86
CA ALA A 2 13.70 8.40 17.22
C ALA A 2 13.45 7.10 16.47
N ASP A 3 13.00 6.07 17.18
CA ASP A 3 12.59 4.81 16.57
C ASP A 3 11.16 4.98 16.05
N PHE A 4 10.97 4.80 14.74
CA PHE A 4 9.67 4.87 14.08
C PHE A 4 9.09 3.47 13.80
N PHE A 5 9.54 2.45 14.53
CA PHE A 5 9.12 1.05 14.39
C PHE A 5 7.62 0.83 14.10
N GLU A 6 6.73 1.51 14.83
CA GLU A 6 5.27 1.33 14.62
C GLU A 6 4.81 1.85 13.25
N ILE A 7 5.44 2.89 12.70
CA ILE A 7 5.14 3.36 11.34
C ILE A 7 5.69 2.40 10.30
N ASP A 8 6.89 1.87 10.51
CA ASP A 8 7.51 0.94 9.57
C ASP A 8 6.69 -0.35 9.47
N ARG A 9 6.31 -0.89 10.63
CA ARG A 9 5.39 -2.03 10.71
C ARG A 9 4.05 -1.75 10.03
N LEU A 10 3.48 -0.56 10.22
CA LEU A 10 2.21 -0.19 9.57
C LEU A 10 2.37 -0.18 8.04
N ILE A 11 3.45 0.41 7.53
CA ILE A 11 3.72 0.54 6.10
C ILE A 11 3.92 -0.83 5.46
N ASP A 12 4.68 -1.72 6.09
CA ASP A 12 4.90 -3.11 5.64
C ASP A 12 3.56 -3.86 5.49
N GLU A 13 2.60 -3.59 6.38
CA GLU A 13 1.30 -4.23 6.42
C GLU A 13 0.24 -3.56 5.52
N LEU A 14 0.53 -2.36 5.02
CA LEU A 14 -0.43 -1.50 4.32
C LEU A 14 -0.96 -2.15 3.03
N ALA A 15 -0.04 -2.74 2.25
CA ALA A 15 -0.39 -3.47 1.04
C ALA A 15 -1.31 -4.67 1.36
N ARG A 16 -0.96 -5.44 2.39
CA ARG A 16 -1.62 -6.71 2.74
C ARG A 16 -3.02 -6.52 3.32
N LEU A 17 -3.20 -5.59 4.24
CA LEU A 17 -4.46 -5.46 4.99
C LEU A 17 -5.42 -4.47 4.37
N TYR A 18 -4.94 -3.25 4.09
CA TYR A 18 -5.78 -2.15 3.65
C TYR A 18 -5.95 -2.16 2.13
N ALA A 19 -4.83 -2.09 1.40
CA ALA A 19 -4.88 -1.81 -0.02
C ALA A 19 -5.46 -2.96 -0.85
N THR A 20 -5.08 -4.23 -0.57
CA THR A 20 -5.68 -5.38 -1.28
C THR A 20 -7.16 -5.55 -1.00
N ALA A 21 -7.62 -5.26 0.22
CA ALA A 21 -9.04 -5.32 0.57
C ALA A 21 -9.85 -4.28 -0.22
N CYS A 22 -9.36 -3.04 -0.26
CA CYS A 22 -9.98 -1.96 -1.04
C CYS A 22 -9.95 -2.24 -2.55
N ALA A 23 -8.80 -2.65 -3.11
CA ALA A 23 -8.68 -2.98 -4.53
C ALA A 23 -9.62 -4.13 -4.93
N THR A 24 -9.70 -5.17 -4.11
CA THR A 24 -10.61 -6.30 -4.36
C THR A 24 -12.06 -5.84 -4.35
N ALA A 25 -12.48 -5.05 -3.36
CA ALA A 25 -13.83 -4.52 -3.29
C ALA A 25 -14.14 -3.64 -4.52
N TRP A 26 -13.19 -2.78 -4.92
CA TRP A 26 -13.30 -1.93 -6.10
C TRP A 26 -13.60 -2.74 -7.38
N PHE A 27 -12.76 -3.72 -7.69
CA PHE A 27 -12.95 -4.53 -8.90
C PHE A 27 -14.21 -5.40 -8.86
N LYS A 28 -14.62 -5.86 -7.67
CA LYS A 28 -15.91 -6.56 -7.49
C LYS A 28 -17.09 -5.67 -7.83
N ILE A 29 -17.09 -4.44 -7.35
CA ILE A 29 -18.15 -3.47 -7.63
C ILE A 29 -18.17 -3.09 -9.11
N GLU A 30 -17.00 -2.90 -9.72
CA GLU A 30 -16.89 -2.63 -11.17
C GLU A 30 -17.20 -3.85 -12.05
N LYS A 31 -17.31 -5.06 -11.48
CA LYS A 31 -17.49 -6.33 -12.20
C LYS A 31 -16.40 -6.57 -13.26
N LYS A 32 -15.16 -6.16 -12.96
CA LYS A 32 -14.00 -6.34 -13.84
C LYS A 32 -13.07 -7.42 -13.32
N LYS A 33 -12.49 -8.17 -14.25
CA LYS A 33 -11.37 -9.08 -14.00
C LYS A 33 -10.09 -8.40 -14.48
N PRO A 34 -9.33 -7.73 -13.59
CA PRO A 34 -8.15 -7.00 -13.97
C PRO A 34 -7.02 -7.95 -14.37
N ALA A 35 -6.15 -7.48 -15.25
CA ALA A 35 -4.82 -8.05 -15.39
C ALA A 35 -4.02 -7.88 -14.09
N GLN A 36 -2.97 -8.67 -13.92
CA GLN A 36 -2.17 -8.67 -12.70
C GLN A 36 -1.55 -7.28 -12.42
N ASP A 37 -1.04 -6.61 -13.45
CA ASP A 37 -0.45 -5.28 -13.31
C ASP A 37 -1.50 -4.19 -13.02
N GLU A 38 -2.71 -4.33 -13.55
CA GLU A 38 -3.83 -3.43 -13.22
C GLU A 38 -4.24 -3.58 -11.75
N TYR A 39 -4.24 -4.82 -11.23
CA TYR A 39 -4.50 -5.07 -9.83
C TYR A 39 -3.41 -4.47 -8.93
N ARG A 40 -2.13 -4.66 -9.28
CA ARG A 40 -0.98 -4.05 -8.58
C ARG A 40 -1.08 -2.53 -8.56
N ALA A 41 -1.37 -1.91 -9.71
CA ALA A 41 -1.53 -0.47 -9.82
C ALA A 41 -2.65 0.05 -8.91
N LYS A 42 -3.80 -0.64 -8.86
CA LYS A 42 -4.90 -0.29 -7.98
C LYS A 42 -4.56 -0.48 -6.50
N VAL A 43 -3.80 -1.51 -6.13
CA VAL A 43 -3.27 -1.67 -4.77
C VAL A 43 -2.38 -0.49 -4.41
N VAL A 44 -1.46 -0.09 -5.30
CA VAL A 44 -0.57 1.07 -5.07
C VAL A 44 -1.36 2.37 -4.91
N GLU A 45 -2.42 2.59 -5.68
CA GLU A 45 -3.29 3.74 -5.52
C GLU A 45 -3.84 3.83 -4.08
N PHE A 46 -4.34 2.73 -3.52
CA PHE A 46 -4.80 2.69 -2.14
C PHE A 46 -3.64 2.82 -1.12
N MET A 47 -2.44 2.30 -1.41
CA MET A 47 -1.28 2.53 -0.55
C MET A 47 -0.93 4.02 -0.48
N ARG A 48 -0.99 4.75 -1.61
CA ARG A 48 -0.71 6.19 -1.68
C ARG A 48 -1.69 7.04 -0.89
N HIS A 49 -2.87 6.53 -0.52
CA HIS A 49 -3.75 7.24 0.43
C HIS A 49 -3.08 7.52 1.77
N PHE A 50 -2.08 6.72 2.16
CA PHE A 50 -1.32 6.97 3.39
C PHE A 50 -0.51 8.28 3.33
N GLU A 51 -0.18 8.78 2.13
CA GLU A 51 0.46 10.10 1.98
C GLU A 51 -0.41 11.23 2.56
N TYR A 52 -1.74 11.11 2.45
CA TYR A 52 -2.66 12.04 3.10
C TYR A 52 -2.50 11.98 4.62
N THR A 53 -2.46 10.79 5.21
CA THR A 53 -2.21 10.62 6.66
C THR A 53 -0.89 11.25 7.07
N LEU A 54 0.19 11.08 6.29
CA LEU A 54 1.47 11.73 6.56
C LEU A 54 1.39 13.26 6.48
N SER A 55 0.51 13.80 5.63
CA SER A 55 0.31 15.24 5.47
C SER A 55 -0.40 15.91 6.65
N THR A 56 -1.10 15.16 7.51
CA THR A 56 -1.84 15.72 8.66
C THR A 56 -0.95 15.99 9.87
N PHE A 57 0.27 15.46 9.89
CA PHE A 57 1.24 15.73 10.94
C PHE A 57 1.66 17.20 10.94
N GLN A 58 1.91 17.76 12.13
CA GLN A 58 2.33 19.14 12.30
C GLN A 58 3.55 19.54 11.45
N LYS A 59 3.67 20.82 11.12
CA LYS A 59 4.80 21.36 10.35
C LYS A 59 5.94 21.76 11.30
N THR A 60 6.65 20.75 11.81
CA THR A 60 7.88 20.93 12.59
C THR A 60 9.03 20.16 11.96
N PRO A 61 10.30 20.54 12.21
CA PRO A 61 11.47 19.81 11.69
C PRO A 61 11.47 18.32 12.06
N GLU A 62 11.01 17.97 13.26
CA GLU A 62 10.90 16.58 13.71
C GLU A 62 9.86 15.81 12.90
N ALA A 63 8.71 16.44 12.64
CA ALA A 63 7.66 15.86 11.82
C ALA A 63 8.07 15.75 10.33
N ASP A 64 8.89 16.68 9.83
CA ASP A 64 9.47 16.58 8.48
C ASP A 64 10.40 15.38 8.35
N ASN A 65 11.27 15.15 9.35
CA ASN A 65 12.13 13.97 9.39
C ASN A 65 11.32 12.66 9.42
N PHE A 66 10.28 12.61 10.25
CA PHE A 66 9.34 11.49 10.29
C PHE A 66 8.64 11.26 8.94
N ARG A 67 8.09 12.32 8.33
CA ARG A 67 7.43 12.23 7.02
C ARG A 67 8.38 11.72 5.95
N ALA A 68 9.62 12.20 5.91
CA ALA A 68 10.62 11.76 4.95
C ALA A 68 10.95 10.27 5.13
N HIS A 69 11.11 9.82 6.37
CA HIS A 69 11.32 8.41 6.71
C HIS A 69 10.15 7.53 6.25
N ALA A 70 8.93 7.87 6.66
CA ALA A 70 7.73 7.11 6.30
C ALA A 70 7.46 7.09 4.79
N LYS A 71 7.69 8.20 4.07
CA LYS A 71 7.57 8.23 2.60
C LYS A 71 8.58 7.32 1.92
N LYS A 72 9.83 7.28 2.41
CA LYS A 72 10.85 6.40 1.86
C LYS A 72 10.48 4.92 2.07
N ALA A 73 9.99 4.56 3.24
CA ALA A 73 9.50 3.21 3.51
C ALA A 73 8.29 2.86 2.63
N LEU A 74 7.34 3.77 2.47
CA LEU A 74 6.16 3.58 1.62
C LEU A 74 6.54 3.34 0.16
N GLU A 75 7.43 4.14 -0.42
CA GLU A 75 7.86 3.98 -1.80
C GLU A 75 8.62 2.65 -2.00
N ALA A 76 9.44 2.23 -1.03
CA ALA A 76 10.10 0.91 -1.10
C ALA A 76 9.09 -0.26 -1.11
N GLU A 77 8.01 -0.19 -0.33
CA GLU A 77 6.94 -1.20 -0.38
C GLU A 77 6.12 -1.13 -1.68
N ILE A 78 5.86 0.07 -2.20
CA ILE A 78 5.20 0.26 -3.50
C ILE A 78 6.02 -0.39 -4.62
N GLU A 79 7.33 -0.17 -4.65
CA GLU A 79 8.23 -0.78 -5.64
C GLU A 79 8.17 -2.31 -5.60
N LYS A 80 8.13 -2.91 -4.41
CA LYS A 80 7.97 -4.37 -4.24
C LYS A 80 6.64 -4.86 -4.81
N VAL A 81 5.54 -4.11 -4.62
CA VAL A 81 4.23 -4.46 -5.18
C VAL A 81 4.26 -4.38 -6.71
N LEU A 82 4.77 -3.30 -7.27
CA LEU A 82 4.86 -3.10 -8.72
C LEU A 82 5.77 -4.14 -9.40
N ALA A 83 6.86 -4.53 -8.73
CA ALA A 83 7.76 -5.58 -9.21
C ALA A 83 7.21 -7.01 -9.04
N GLY A 84 6.01 -7.18 -8.48
CA GLY A 84 5.42 -8.49 -8.20
C GLY A 84 6.13 -9.27 -7.09
N GLN A 85 6.88 -8.60 -6.23
CA GLN A 85 7.66 -9.19 -5.14
C GLN A 85 6.88 -9.25 -3.82
N ASN A 86 5.71 -8.62 -3.74
CA ASN A 86 4.83 -8.71 -2.58
C ASN A 86 3.93 -9.96 -2.65
N LYS A 87 4.40 -11.07 -2.07
CA LYS A 87 3.72 -12.38 -2.11
C LYS A 87 2.27 -12.35 -1.65
N GLU A 88 1.93 -11.49 -0.68
CA GLU A 88 0.56 -11.39 -0.18
C GLU A 88 -0.36 -10.71 -1.19
N VAL A 89 0.09 -9.66 -1.87
CA VAL A 89 -0.66 -9.04 -2.97
C VAL A 89 -0.91 -10.06 -4.09
N GLU A 90 0.11 -10.79 -4.50
CA GLU A 90 0.00 -11.79 -5.57
C GLU A 90 -0.98 -12.93 -5.20
N LYS A 91 -0.93 -13.39 -3.94
CA LYS A 91 -1.86 -14.39 -3.41
C LYS A 91 -3.30 -13.88 -3.41
N ARG A 92 -3.52 -12.61 -3.06
CA ARG A 92 -4.86 -11.99 -3.05
C ARG A 92 -5.41 -11.79 -4.46
N TYR A 93 -4.56 -11.38 -5.41
CA TYR A 93 -4.93 -11.31 -6.82
C TYR A 93 -5.39 -12.67 -7.34
N LYS A 94 -4.58 -13.72 -7.13
CA LYS A 94 -4.92 -15.08 -7.55
C LYS A 94 -6.25 -15.53 -6.95
N TYR A 95 -6.44 -15.34 -5.65
CA TYR A 95 -7.70 -15.69 -4.99
C TYR A 95 -8.90 -14.93 -5.58
N PHE A 96 -8.73 -13.64 -5.89
CA PHE A 96 -9.77 -12.84 -6.51
C PHE A 96 -10.14 -13.36 -7.90
N VAL A 97 -9.17 -13.65 -8.77
CA VAL A 97 -9.44 -14.13 -10.13
C VAL A 97 -10.03 -15.54 -10.14
N ASP A 98 -9.55 -16.42 -9.26
CA ASP A 98 -9.92 -17.84 -9.23
C ASP A 98 -11.28 -18.09 -8.53
N TYR A 99 -11.64 -17.25 -7.55
CA TYR A 99 -12.79 -17.51 -6.66
C TYR A 99 -13.82 -16.36 -6.57
N SER A 100 -13.68 -15.28 -7.34
CA SER A 100 -14.68 -14.18 -7.39
C SER A 100 -15.42 -14.07 -8.71
#